data_AF-A0A0A7PBX5-F1
#
_entry.id   AF-A0A0A7PBX5-F1
#
_cell.length_a   1.000
_cell.length_b   1.000
_cell.length_c   1.000
_cell.angle_alpha   90.00
_cell.angle_beta   90.00
_cell.angle_gamma   90.00
#
_symmetry.space_group_name_H-M   'P 1'
#
loop_
_entity.id
_entity.type
_entity.pdbx_description
1 polymer ?
#
loop_
_entity_poly.entity_id
_entity_poly.type
_entity_poly.pdbx_seq_one_letter_code
_entity_poly.pdbx_strand_id
1 'polypeptide(L)'
;MRGFVSIFCAVGFSIAGADSALAQNGAMWVDDKGRTTILGYGGPDTGSPISANTPVGDMVDLFDSVCLPKAGKPHDAATTLAAENRLEARPFIIAGTKKEPPIELAIWHAPGAVLAATDGFFAAPQAQCNAVFYVNALPDRAELVSAMQSKYGAPVNADEATDKNGKPRKYYTPEWSITSNGNALMVSATLMAASRSTPGNRVHLAARLNGNVK
;
A
#
# COMPACT_ATOMS: atom_id res chain seq x y z
N MET A 1 48.56 51.28 13.10
CA MET A 1 48.82 50.32 14.20
C MET A 1 47.48 49.78 14.66
N ARG A 2 47.35 48.44 14.72
CA ARG A 2 46.47 47.61 15.59
C ARG A 2 44.98 47.98 15.63
N GLY A 3 44.00 47.13 15.34
CA GLY A 3 43.95 45.68 15.23
C GLY A 3 42.49 45.23 15.43
N PHE A 4 42.26 43.92 15.26
CA PHE A 4 41.04 43.14 15.51
C PHE A 4 39.97 43.09 14.41
N VAL A 5 40.14 42.09 13.54
CA VAL A 5 39.07 41.36 12.87
C VAL A 5 38.48 40.37 13.88
N SER A 6 37.18 40.46 14.15
CA SER A 6 36.44 39.45 14.89
C SER A 6 35.58 38.64 13.93
N ILE A 7 36.02 37.41 13.67
CA ILE A 7 35.24 36.35 13.02
C ILE A 7 34.25 35.82 14.06
N PHE A 8 32.94 36.04 13.85
CA PHE A 8 31.91 35.26 14.54
C PHE A 8 31.52 34.09 13.63
N CYS A 9 32.05 32.91 13.95
CA CYS A 9 31.50 31.64 13.49
C CYS A 9 30.11 31.47 14.13
N ALA A 10 29.06 31.87 13.43
CA ALA A 10 27.73 31.39 13.72
C ALA A 10 27.65 29.94 13.23
N VAL A 11 27.99 29.00 14.12
CA VAL A 11 27.59 27.60 13.99
C VAL A 11 26.07 27.59 14.13
N GLY A 12 25.38 27.79 13.01
CA GLY A 12 23.95 27.56 12.91
C GLY A 12 23.73 26.08 13.16
N PHE A 13 23.40 25.75 14.41
CA PHE A 13 22.70 24.51 14.74
C PHE A 13 21.47 24.46 13.85
N SER A 14 21.56 23.75 12.74
CA SER A 14 20.40 23.20 12.08
C SER A 14 19.73 22.35 13.13
N ILE A 15 18.72 22.91 13.78
CA ILE A 15 17.71 22.14 14.48
C ILE A 15 17.11 21.32 13.35
N ALA A 16 17.67 20.14 13.15
CA ALA A 16 17.03 19.05 12.44
C ALA A 16 15.69 18.96 13.15
N GLY A 17 14.67 19.58 12.55
CA GLY A 17 13.31 19.30 12.88
C GLY A 17 13.22 17.79 12.73
N ALA A 18 13.22 17.11 13.86
CA ALA A 18 12.56 15.84 13.98
C ALA A 18 11.11 16.15 13.62
N ASP A 19 10.87 16.22 12.31
CA ASP A 19 9.59 15.89 11.74
C ASP A 19 9.37 14.50 12.29
N SER A 20 8.56 14.45 13.35
CA SER A 20 7.94 13.24 13.84
C SER A 20 7.12 12.70 12.67
N ALA A 21 7.81 12.02 11.76
CA ALA A 21 7.25 11.04 10.88
C ALA A 21 6.51 10.11 11.83
N LEU A 22 5.18 10.10 11.76
CA LEU A 22 4.46 8.99 12.34
C LEU A 22 4.94 7.77 11.55
N ALA A 23 5.86 7.04 12.18
CA ALA A 23 6.33 5.73 11.81
C ALA A 23 5.25 4.94 11.08
N GLN A 24 5.43 4.68 9.79
CA GLN A 24 4.57 3.76 9.07
C GLN A 24 4.98 2.31 9.35
N ASN A 25 5.04 1.94 10.63
CA ASN A 25 4.76 0.57 11.02
C ASN A 25 3.30 0.35 10.67
N GLY A 26 2.94 0.12 9.41
CA GLY A 26 1.54 0.19 9.00
C GLY A 26 1.29 -0.43 7.64
N ALA A 27 0.11 -1.02 7.48
CA ALA A 27 -0.35 -1.53 6.20
C ALA A 27 -1.56 -0.73 5.71
N MET A 28 -1.72 -0.71 4.39
CA MET A 28 -2.86 -0.09 3.73
C MET A 28 -3.91 -1.15 3.42
N TRP A 29 -5.17 -0.77 3.59
CA TRP A 29 -6.31 -1.67 3.47
C TRP A 29 -7.43 -0.99 2.70
N VAL A 30 -8.28 -1.78 2.06
CA VAL A 30 -9.49 -1.30 1.39
C VAL A 30 -10.70 -1.73 2.20
N ASP A 31 -11.57 -0.78 2.53
CA ASP A 31 -12.83 -1.06 3.22
C ASP A 31 -13.94 -1.54 2.26
N ASP A 32 -15.11 -1.84 2.82
CA ASP A 32 -16.28 -2.30 2.07
C ASP A 32 -16.80 -1.29 1.03
N LYS A 33 -16.44 -0.01 1.17
CA LYS A 33 -16.81 1.10 0.27
C LYS A 33 -15.71 1.44 -0.73
N GLY A 34 -14.64 0.64 -0.81
CA GLY A 34 -13.50 0.92 -1.69
C GLY A 34 -12.60 2.04 -1.20
N ARG A 35 -12.77 2.52 0.05
CA ARG A 35 -11.93 3.57 0.62
C ARG A 35 -10.64 2.96 1.15
N THR A 36 -9.53 3.62 0.86
CA THR A 36 -8.24 3.23 1.42
C THR A 36 -8.10 3.72 2.86
N THR A 37 -7.77 2.80 3.76
CA THR A 37 -7.47 3.06 5.16
C THR A 37 -6.02 2.67 5.46
N ILE A 38 -5.41 3.35 6.42
CA ILE A 38 -4.05 3.05 6.89
C ILE A 38 -4.18 2.70 8.36
N LEU A 39 -3.72 1.51 8.74
CA LEU A 39 -3.61 1.13 10.13
C LEU A 39 -2.14 1.26 10.54
N GLY A 40 -1.84 2.25 11.36
CA GLY A 40 -0.53 2.39 12.01
C GLY A 40 -0.46 1.52 13.27
N TYR A 41 0.70 0.91 13.49
CA TYR A 41 1.02 0.01 14.59
C TYR A 41 1.93 0.74 15.58
N GLY A 42 1.59 0.64 16.87
CA GLY A 42 2.43 1.17 17.94
C GLY A 42 3.74 0.40 18.05
N GLY A 43 4.86 1.11 18.14
CA GLY A 43 6.21 0.54 18.24
C GLY A 43 7.29 1.59 17.97
N PRO A 44 8.58 1.26 18.16
CA PRO A 44 9.66 2.16 17.78
C PRO A 44 9.54 2.52 16.30
N ASP A 45 9.77 3.80 15.99
CA ASP A 45 9.69 4.32 14.63
C ASP A 45 10.75 3.65 13.76
N THR A 46 10.34 2.77 12.84
CA THR A 46 11.27 2.16 11.88
C THR A 46 11.35 2.94 10.56
N GLY A 47 10.68 4.10 10.47
CA GLY A 47 10.56 4.88 9.25
C GLY A 47 9.68 4.20 8.20
N SER A 48 9.16 4.97 7.25
CA SER A 48 8.63 4.37 6.02
C SER A 48 9.76 3.62 5.30
N PRO A 49 9.47 2.50 4.61
CA PRO A 49 10.45 1.84 3.76
C PRO A 49 11.09 2.85 2.80
N ILE A 50 12.39 2.68 2.57
CA ILE A 50 13.14 3.53 1.62
C ILE A 50 12.48 3.40 0.25
N SER A 51 12.07 4.53 -0.33
CA SER A 51 11.49 4.57 -1.67
C SER A 51 12.43 3.96 -2.70
N ALA A 52 11.86 3.18 -3.63
CA ALA A 52 12.57 2.58 -4.75
C ALA A 52 12.09 3.15 -6.09
N ASN A 53 12.94 3.05 -7.12
CA ASN A 53 12.57 3.32 -8.51
C ASN A 53 12.09 2.04 -9.19
N THR A 54 11.07 1.39 -8.62
CA THR A 54 10.48 0.20 -9.23
C THR A 54 9.65 0.63 -10.45
N PRO A 55 9.82 0.03 -11.64
CA PRO A 55 8.93 0.25 -12.77
C PRO A 55 7.50 -0.21 -12.47
N VAL A 56 6.50 0.45 -13.07
CA VAL A 56 5.09 0.11 -12.87
C VAL A 56 4.79 -1.35 -13.24
N GLY A 57 5.34 -1.84 -14.35
CA GLY A 57 5.17 -3.24 -14.78
C GLY A 57 5.62 -4.23 -13.71
N ASP A 58 6.81 -4.01 -13.16
CA ASP A 58 7.40 -4.87 -12.11
C ASP A 58 6.58 -4.84 -10.81
N MET A 59 5.95 -3.70 -10.47
CA MET A 59 5.02 -3.63 -9.33
C MET A 59 3.79 -4.52 -9.55
N VAL A 60 3.20 -4.44 -10.74
CA VAL A 60 2.02 -5.22 -11.10
C VAL A 60 2.37 -6.71 -11.16
N ASP A 61 3.52 -7.07 -11.74
CA ASP A 61 3.99 -8.47 -11.79
C ASP A 61 4.29 -9.02 -10.40
N LEU A 62 4.91 -8.23 -9.53
CA LEU A 62 5.11 -8.66 -8.14
C LEU A 62 3.76 -8.86 -7.45
N PHE A 63 2.84 -7.90 -7.54
CA PHE A 63 1.51 -8.05 -6.96
C PHE A 63 0.76 -9.27 -7.49
N ASP A 64 0.81 -9.51 -8.80
CA ASP A 64 0.19 -10.65 -9.48
C ASP A 64 0.73 -11.97 -8.94
N SER A 65 2.06 -12.11 -8.86
CA SER A 65 2.72 -13.33 -8.36
C SER A 65 2.52 -13.58 -6.87
N VAL A 66 2.25 -12.52 -6.09
CA VAL A 66 2.12 -12.61 -4.63
C VAL A 66 0.67 -12.82 -4.21
N CYS A 67 -0.20 -11.91 -4.63
CA CYS A 67 -1.52 -11.77 -4.05
C CYS A 67 -2.56 -12.67 -4.71
N LEU A 68 -2.34 -13.10 -5.95
CA LEU A 68 -3.33 -13.86 -6.72
C LEU A 68 -3.20 -15.39 -6.62
N PRO A 69 -2.01 -16.02 -6.50
CA PRO A 69 -1.89 -17.48 -6.53
C PRO A 69 -2.49 -18.21 -5.33
N LYS A 70 -2.90 -17.49 -4.28
CA LYS A 70 -3.73 -18.00 -3.17
C LYS A 70 -4.98 -17.14 -2.96
N ALA A 71 -5.58 -16.66 -4.04
CA ALA A 71 -6.87 -15.98 -4.01
C ALA A 71 -7.84 -16.69 -3.06
N GLY A 72 -8.38 -15.94 -2.08
CA GLY A 72 -9.27 -16.47 -1.03
C GLY A 72 -8.58 -17.03 0.22
N LYS A 73 -7.24 -17.12 0.24
CA LYS A 73 -6.41 -17.43 1.42
C LYS A 73 -5.19 -16.49 1.47
N PRO A 74 -5.41 -15.17 1.61
CA PRO A 74 -4.34 -14.19 1.51
C PRO A 74 -3.26 -14.39 2.58
N HIS A 75 -3.63 -14.88 3.78
CA HIS A 75 -2.68 -15.17 4.86
C HIS A 75 -1.65 -16.27 4.44
N ASP A 76 -2.11 -17.34 3.79
CA ASP A 76 -1.24 -18.42 3.29
C ASP A 76 -0.31 -17.95 2.16
N ALA A 77 -0.83 -17.10 1.26
CA ALA A 77 -0.07 -16.53 0.13
C ALA A 77 1.15 -15.79 0.63
N ALA A 78 0.92 -14.90 1.57
CA ALA A 78 1.95 -13.98 1.98
C ALA A 78 2.93 -14.64 2.96
N THR A 79 2.51 -15.69 3.70
CA THR A 79 3.42 -16.58 4.45
C THR A 79 4.35 -17.37 3.53
N THR A 80 3.82 -17.93 2.43
CA THR A 80 4.61 -18.65 1.43
C THR A 80 5.63 -17.70 0.79
N LEU A 81 5.20 -16.49 0.45
CA LEU A 81 6.08 -15.50 -0.14
C LEU A 81 7.19 -15.03 0.80
N ALA A 82 6.90 -14.88 2.09
CA ALA A 82 7.91 -14.54 3.09
C ALA A 82 9.03 -15.58 3.14
N ALA A 83 8.66 -16.86 3.05
CA ALA A 83 9.61 -17.97 3.00
C ALA A 83 10.44 -17.96 1.71
N GLU A 84 9.82 -17.66 0.56
CA GLU A 84 10.48 -17.68 -0.75
C GLU A 84 11.38 -16.47 -1.01
N ASN A 85 10.99 -15.28 -0.53
CA ASN A 85 11.65 -14.01 -0.85
C ASN A 85 12.45 -13.41 0.31
N ARG A 86 12.61 -14.16 1.41
CA ARG A 86 13.34 -13.71 2.63
C ARG A 86 12.84 -12.35 3.14
N LEU A 87 11.54 -12.10 3.03
CA LEU A 87 10.96 -10.86 3.50
C LEU A 87 10.91 -10.83 5.02
N GLU A 88 11.10 -9.65 5.60
CA GLU A 88 11.04 -9.51 7.05
C GLU A 88 9.58 -9.51 7.51
N ALA A 89 9.18 -10.58 8.22
CA ALA A 89 7.85 -10.70 8.80
C ALA A 89 7.69 -9.73 9.98
N ARG A 90 6.59 -8.98 9.96
CA ARG A 90 6.13 -8.07 11.00
C ARG A 90 4.67 -8.42 11.35
N PRO A 91 4.40 -9.61 11.87
CA PRO A 91 3.02 -9.99 12.21
C PRO A 91 2.45 -9.02 13.24
N PHE A 92 1.22 -8.58 13.03
CA PHE A 92 0.53 -7.69 13.94
C PHE A 92 -0.78 -8.32 14.42
N ILE A 93 -0.89 -8.50 15.73
CA ILE A 93 -2.11 -9.02 16.34
C ILE A 93 -3.04 -7.85 16.64
N ILE A 94 -4.24 -7.87 16.09
CA ILE A 94 -5.28 -6.92 16.49
C ILE A 94 -5.82 -7.34 17.86
N ALA A 95 -5.25 -6.75 18.92
CA ALA A 95 -5.71 -6.93 20.28
C ALA A 95 -7.16 -6.42 20.46
N GLY A 96 -7.96 -7.13 21.28
CA GLY A 96 -9.32 -6.71 21.64
C GLY A 96 -10.42 -7.14 20.67
N THR A 97 -10.11 -7.98 19.67
CA THR A 97 -11.17 -8.64 18.90
C THR A 97 -11.78 -9.77 19.75
N LYS A 98 -13.12 -9.84 19.86
CA LYS A 98 -13.82 -10.97 20.52
C LYS A 98 -13.77 -12.27 19.69
N LYS A 99 -12.97 -12.30 18.63
CA LYS A 99 -12.79 -13.46 17.76
C LYS A 99 -11.64 -14.30 18.32
N GLU A 100 -11.89 -15.58 18.53
CA GLU A 100 -10.86 -16.59 18.75
C GLU A 100 -10.76 -17.48 17.50
N PRO A 101 -9.55 -17.66 16.92
CA PRO A 101 -8.28 -17.04 17.32
C PRO A 101 -8.21 -15.52 17.01
N PRO A 102 -7.31 -14.77 17.67
CA PRO A 102 -7.07 -13.35 17.38
C PRO A 102 -6.78 -13.14 15.89
N ILE A 103 -7.24 -12.01 15.34
CA ILE A 103 -6.93 -11.66 13.96
C ILE A 103 -5.46 -11.26 13.87
N GLU A 104 -4.68 -12.09 13.21
CA GLU A 104 -3.31 -11.79 12.82
C GLU A 104 -3.31 -11.11 11.44
N LEU A 105 -2.76 -9.89 11.40
CA LEU A 105 -2.40 -9.23 10.17
C LEU A 105 -1.00 -9.69 9.81
N ALA A 106 -0.89 -10.31 8.65
CA ALA A 106 0.37 -10.82 8.18
C ALA A 106 0.98 -9.73 7.28
N ILE A 107 2.16 -9.23 7.66
CA ILE A 107 2.77 -8.04 7.05
C ILE A 107 4.24 -8.31 6.84
N TRP A 108 4.74 -7.95 5.67
CA TRP A 108 6.11 -8.19 5.27
C TRP A 108 6.69 -6.97 4.59
N HIS A 109 7.95 -6.71 4.91
CA HIS A 109 8.70 -5.63 4.32
C HIS A 109 9.64 -6.19 3.25
N ALA A 110 9.60 -5.59 2.08
CA ALA A 110 10.58 -5.75 1.00
C ALA A 110 11.26 -4.39 0.75
N PRO A 111 12.43 -4.33 0.12
CA PRO A 111 13.02 -3.06 -0.32
C PRO A 111 12.03 -2.27 -1.18
N GLY A 112 11.58 -1.12 -0.67
CA GLY A 112 10.61 -0.25 -1.34
C GLY A 112 9.17 -0.76 -1.38
N ALA A 113 8.80 -1.83 -0.66
CA ALA A 113 7.43 -2.31 -0.63
C ALA A 113 6.99 -2.89 0.72
N VAL A 114 5.69 -2.78 1.00
CA VAL A 114 5.01 -3.45 2.11
C VAL A 114 3.94 -4.33 1.51
N LEU A 115 3.98 -5.61 1.88
CA LEU A 115 2.95 -6.59 1.56
C LEU A 115 2.14 -6.86 2.82
N ALA A 116 0.82 -6.92 2.68
CA ALA A 116 -0.06 -7.14 3.81
C ALA A 116 -1.23 -8.03 3.42
N ALA A 117 -1.59 -8.96 4.30
CA ALA A 117 -2.65 -9.91 4.08
C ALA A 117 -3.52 -10.07 5.34
N THR A 118 -4.81 -10.28 5.13
CA THR A 118 -5.78 -10.57 6.20
C THR A 118 -6.94 -11.37 5.65
N ASP A 119 -7.52 -12.24 6.48
CA ASP A 119 -8.80 -12.89 6.19
C ASP A 119 -10.00 -11.98 6.51
N GLY A 120 -9.74 -10.78 7.05
CA GLY A 120 -10.70 -9.72 7.27
C GLY A 120 -10.78 -9.28 8.73
N PHE A 121 -10.95 -7.97 8.94
CA PHE A 121 -11.10 -7.33 10.25
C PHE A 121 -12.05 -6.12 10.18
N PHE A 122 -12.28 -5.44 11.31
CA PHE A 122 -13.32 -4.42 11.41
C PHE A 122 -13.23 -3.26 10.39
N ALA A 123 -12.02 -2.85 9.97
CA ALA A 123 -11.85 -1.78 8.97
C ALA A 123 -11.77 -2.31 7.53
N ALA A 124 -11.54 -3.61 7.37
CA ALA A 124 -11.35 -4.28 6.09
C ALA A 124 -11.99 -5.69 6.19
N PRO A 125 -13.33 -5.77 6.14
CA PRO A 125 -14.07 -6.97 6.56
C PRO A 125 -13.93 -8.15 5.59
N GLN A 126 -13.45 -7.90 4.37
CA GLN A 126 -13.20 -8.89 3.35
C GLN A 126 -11.75 -9.36 3.40
N ALA A 127 -11.53 -10.65 3.14
CA ALA A 127 -10.18 -11.18 2.95
C ALA A 127 -9.50 -10.43 1.80
N GLN A 128 -8.28 -9.94 2.03
CA GLN A 128 -7.55 -9.15 1.05
C GLN A 128 -6.04 -9.34 1.18
N CYS A 129 -5.35 -9.17 0.05
CA CYS A 129 -3.91 -9.06 -0.07
C CYS A 129 -3.57 -7.74 -0.74
N ASN A 130 -2.70 -6.96 -0.11
CA ASN A 130 -2.34 -5.61 -0.51
C ASN A 130 -0.83 -5.52 -0.69
N ALA A 131 -0.42 -4.79 -1.73
CA ALA A 131 0.95 -4.40 -1.98
C ALA A 131 1.04 -2.88 -2.05
N VAL A 132 1.93 -2.30 -1.25
CA VAL A 132 2.19 -0.86 -1.19
C VAL A 132 3.63 -0.65 -1.60
N PHE A 133 3.84 -0.01 -2.74
CA PHE A 133 5.16 0.33 -3.26
C PHE A 133 5.49 1.78 -2.92
N TYR A 134 6.58 1.99 -2.22
CA TYR A 134 7.12 3.30 -1.89
C TYR A 134 7.99 3.77 -3.04
N VAL A 135 7.60 4.87 -3.66
CA VAL A 135 8.23 5.38 -4.90
C VAL A 135 8.82 6.77 -4.66
N ASN A 136 9.84 7.12 -5.43
CA ASN A 136 10.44 8.46 -5.35
C ASN A 136 9.50 9.51 -5.96
N ALA A 137 8.88 9.20 -7.09
CA ALA A 137 7.86 10.01 -7.75
C ALA A 137 6.65 9.16 -8.10
N LEU A 138 5.46 9.77 -8.10
CA LEU A 138 4.27 9.07 -8.58
C LEU A 138 4.38 8.80 -10.08
N PRO A 139 4.11 7.56 -10.54
CA PRO A 139 4.00 7.30 -11.96
C PRO A 139 2.77 7.99 -12.54
N ASP A 140 2.69 8.06 -13.87
CA ASP A 140 1.47 8.52 -14.52
C ASP A 140 0.32 7.55 -14.19
N ARG A 141 -0.86 8.09 -13.88
CA ARG A 141 -2.07 7.30 -13.72
C ARG A 141 -2.37 6.48 -14.97
N ALA A 142 -2.17 7.05 -16.16
CA ALA A 142 -2.39 6.35 -17.41
C ALA A 142 -1.44 5.15 -17.57
N GLU A 143 -0.17 5.29 -17.14
CA GLU A 143 0.82 4.21 -17.15
C GLU A 143 0.38 3.06 -16.22
N LEU A 144 0.00 3.38 -14.98
CA LEU A 144 -0.49 2.37 -14.03
C LEU A 144 -1.76 1.67 -14.54
N VAL A 145 -2.72 2.43 -15.04
CA VAL A 145 -3.97 1.87 -15.59
C VAL A 145 -3.66 0.99 -16.79
N SER A 146 -2.78 1.40 -17.70
CA SER A 146 -2.39 0.61 -18.87
C SER A 146 -1.70 -0.70 -18.48
N ALA A 147 -0.80 -0.68 -17.48
CA ALA A 147 -0.13 -1.87 -17.01
C ALA A 147 -1.12 -2.87 -16.38
N MET A 148 -2.03 -2.39 -15.53
CA MET A 148 -3.10 -3.21 -14.96
C MET A 148 -4.05 -3.73 -16.04
N GLN A 149 -4.39 -2.91 -17.04
CA GLN A 149 -5.24 -3.32 -18.16
C GLN A 149 -4.62 -4.40 -19.03
N SER A 150 -3.30 -4.33 -19.26
CA SER A 150 -2.59 -5.38 -19.99
C SER A 150 -2.64 -6.73 -19.30
N LYS A 151 -2.84 -6.76 -17.97
CA LYS A 151 -2.94 -7.99 -17.17
C LYS A 151 -4.38 -8.45 -16.95
N TYR A 152 -5.29 -7.53 -16.66
CA TYR A 152 -6.63 -7.84 -16.17
C TYR A 152 -7.77 -7.38 -17.08
N GLY A 153 -7.46 -6.77 -18.23
CA GLY A 153 -8.45 -6.18 -19.12
C GLY A 153 -8.97 -4.83 -18.64
N ALA A 154 -10.10 -4.37 -19.19
CA ALA A 154 -10.67 -3.07 -18.82
C ALA A 154 -11.20 -3.05 -17.37
N PRO A 155 -11.08 -1.92 -16.64
CA PRO A 155 -11.72 -1.76 -15.34
C PRO A 155 -13.24 -1.89 -15.46
N VAL A 156 -13.90 -2.48 -14.46
CA VAL A 156 -15.36 -2.67 -14.43
C VAL A 156 -16.12 -1.36 -14.20
N ASN A 157 -15.44 -0.34 -13.66
CA ASN A 157 -15.96 0.99 -13.38
C ASN A 157 -15.33 2.07 -14.27
N ALA A 158 -14.90 1.71 -15.49
CA ALA A 158 -14.25 2.63 -16.42
C ALA A 158 -15.13 3.84 -16.82
N ASP A 159 -16.45 3.67 -16.81
CA ASP A 159 -17.44 4.71 -17.03
C ASP A 159 -17.44 5.79 -15.92
N GLU A 160 -17.02 5.42 -14.71
CA GLU A 160 -16.88 6.35 -13.59
C GLU A 160 -15.62 7.22 -13.65
N ALA A 161 -14.70 6.94 -14.57
CA ALA A 161 -13.45 7.69 -14.70
C ALA A 161 -13.67 9.19 -14.99
N THR A 162 -14.82 9.53 -15.57
CA THR A 162 -15.22 10.91 -15.86
C THR A 162 -16.45 11.34 -15.06
N ASP A 163 -16.55 12.64 -14.80
CA ASP A 163 -17.74 13.24 -14.22
C ASP A 163 -18.83 13.42 -15.30
N LYS A 164 -20.01 13.87 -14.89
CA LYS A 164 -21.14 14.15 -15.81
C LYS A 164 -20.83 15.18 -16.91
N ASN A 165 -19.73 15.91 -16.82
CA ASN A 165 -19.29 16.90 -17.80
C ASN A 165 -18.13 16.38 -18.68
N GLY A 166 -17.78 15.09 -18.57
CA GLY A 166 -16.66 14.48 -19.29
C GLY A 166 -15.28 14.82 -18.73
N LYS A 167 -15.19 15.42 -17.54
CA LYS A 167 -13.89 15.75 -16.90
C LYS A 167 -13.40 14.58 -16.05
N PRO A 168 -12.09 14.29 -16.00
CA PRO A 168 -11.55 13.25 -15.12
C PRO A 168 -11.97 13.46 -13.66
N ARG A 169 -12.48 12.42 -13.01
CA ARG A 169 -12.85 12.51 -11.59
C ARG A 169 -11.59 12.62 -10.73
N LYS A 170 -11.63 13.55 -9.77
CA LYS A 170 -10.54 13.75 -8.79
C LYS A 170 -10.27 12.50 -7.93
N TYR A 171 -11.33 11.74 -7.59
CA TYR A 171 -11.27 10.60 -6.67
C TYR A 171 -11.70 9.30 -7.34
N TYR A 172 -11.16 9.02 -8.54
CA TYR A 172 -11.38 7.75 -9.22
C TYR A 172 -10.36 6.70 -8.79
N THR A 173 -10.84 5.50 -8.47
CA THR A 173 -10.02 4.31 -8.25
C THR A 173 -10.49 3.25 -9.25
N PRO A 174 -9.67 2.89 -10.26
CA PRO A 174 -10.03 1.81 -11.18
C PRO A 174 -10.11 0.49 -10.42
N GLU A 175 -11.15 -0.29 -10.73
CA GLU A 175 -11.37 -1.62 -10.18
C GLU A 175 -11.50 -2.66 -11.31
N TRP A 176 -10.96 -3.86 -11.09
CA TRP A 176 -11.03 -4.98 -12.03
C TRP A 176 -11.67 -6.20 -11.37
N SER A 177 -12.56 -6.86 -12.11
CA SER A 177 -13.12 -8.15 -11.69
C SER A 177 -12.34 -9.26 -12.34
N ILE A 178 -11.63 -10.03 -11.51
CA ILE A 178 -10.85 -11.17 -11.96
C ILE A 178 -11.31 -12.43 -11.25
N THR A 179 -11.06 -13.57 -11.88
CA THR A 179 -11.19 -14.88 -11.25
C THR A 179 -9.81 -15.48 -11.11
N SER A 180 -9.40 -15.82 -9.89
CA SER A 180 -8.16 -16.54 -9.63
C SER A 180 -8.44 -17.72 -8.71
N ASN A 181 -7.95 -18.91 -9.07
CA ASN A 181 -8.16 -20.15 -8.33
C ASN A 181 -9.62 -20.43 -7.93
N GLY A 182 -10.57 -20.10 -8.83
CA GLY A 182 -12.00 -20.26 -8.58
C GLY A 182 -12.63 -19.20 -7.68
N ASN A 183 -11.86 -18.24 -7.17
CA ASN A 183 -12.34 -17.13 -6.37
C ASN A 183 -12.50 -15.86 -7.21
N ALA A 184 -13.65 -15.22 -7.10
CA ALA A 184 -13.87 -13.89 -7.66
C ALA A 184 -13.18 -12.84 -6.78
N LEU A 185 -12.34 -12.01 -7.39
CA LEU A 185 -11.61 -10.94 -6.72
C LEU A 185 -11.96 -9.58 -7.33
N MET A 186 -11.98 -8.58 -6.46
CA MET A 186 -11.84 -7.18 -6.83
C MET A 186 -10.39 -6.77 -6.70
N VAL A 187 -9.79 -6.34 -7.80
CA VAL A 187 -8.47 -5.72 -7.80
C VAL A 187 -8.63 -4.21 -7.95
N SER A 188 -7.89 -3.42 -7.20
CA SER A 188 -7.91 -1.96 -7.30
C SER A 188 -6.49 -1.39 -7.28
N ALA A 189 -6.31 -0.23 -7.91
CA ALA A 189 -5.02 0.45 -8.00
C ALA A 189 -5.17 1.93 -7.60
N THR A 190 -4.38 2.38 -6.63
CA THR A 190 -4.46 3.74 -6.09
C THR A 190 -3.07 4.40 -6.06
N LEU A 191 -2.98 5.61 -6.60
CA LEU A 191 -1.82 6.50 -6.45
C LEU A 191 -2.03 7.45 -5.28
N MET A 192 -1.04 7.55 -4.39
CA MET A 192 -1.12 8.41 -3.20
C MET A 192 0.14 9.24 -3.07
N ALA A 193 -0.04 10.56 -3.18
CA ALA A 193 1.03 11.52 -2.96
C ALA A 193 1.39 11.59 -1.48
N ALA A 194 2.66 11.91 -1.21
CA ALA A 194 3.12 12.22 0.12
C ALA A 194 2.28 13.36 0.73
N SER A 195 1.98 13.25 2.02
CA SER A 195 1.28 14.27 2.80
C SER A 195 1.88 14.41 4.20
N ARG A 196 1.53 15.47 4.93
CA ARG A 196 2.01 15.67 6.31
C ARG A 196 1.68 14.50 7.24
N SER A 197 0.49 13.92 7.09
CA SER A 197 0.04 12.77 7.89
C SER A 197 0.53 11.43 7.35
N THR A 198 1.06 11.40 6.13
CA THR A 198 1.49 10.18 5.47
C THR A 198 2.69 10.44 4.55
N PRO A 199 3.92 10.38 5.08
CA PRO A 199 5.11 10.60 4.28
C PRO A 199 5.27 9.52 3.19
N GLY A 200 5.92 9.90 2.09
CA GLY A 200 6.23 9.01 0.95
C GLY A 200 5.15 8.98 -0.15
N ASN A 201 5.59 9.04 -1.40
CA ASN A 201 4.75 8.73 -2.54
C ASN A 201 4.59 7.21 -2.63
N ARG A 202 3.40 6.75 -3.02
CA ARG A 202 3.13 5.32 -3.05
C ARG A 202 2.08 4.90 -4.08
N VAL A 203 2.28 3.69 -4.58
CA VAL A 203 1.33 2.93 -5.39
C VAL A 203 0.76 1.83 -4.51
N HIS A 204 -0.56 1.76 -4.39
CA HIS A 204 -1.25 0.72 -3.64
C HIS A 204 -2.07 -0.13 -4.58
N LEU A 205 -1.76 -1.42 -4.59
CA LEU A 205 -2.48 -2.47 -5.29
C LEU A 205 -3.16 -3.35 -4.25
N ALA A 206 -4.45 -3.61 -4.42
CA ALA A 206 -5.23 -4.40 -3.48
C ALA A 206 -6.07 -5.43 -4.22
N ALA A 207 -6.01 -6.69 -3.79
CA ALA A 207 -6.87 -7.78 -4.22
C ALA A 207 -7.76 -8.19 -3.04
N ARG A 208 -9.07 -8.03 -3.17
CA ARG A 208 -10.06 -8.40 -2.14
C ARG A 208 -11.01 -9.47 -2.68
N LEU A 209 -11.40 -10.41 -1.83
CA LEU A 209 -12.48 -11.34 -2.17
C LEU A 209 -13.74 -10.54 -2.50
N ASN A 210 -14.31 -10.79 -3.67
CA ASN A 210 -15.53 -10.14 -4.10
C ASN A 210 -16.71 -10.74 -3.33
N GLY A 211 -17.17 -10.04 -2.29
CA GLY A 211 -18.30 -10.45 -1.44
C GLY A 211 -19.67 -10.56 -2.14
N ASN A 212 -19.74 -10.39 -3.47
CA ASN A 212 -20.94 -10.62 -4.26
C ASN A 212 -21.20 -12.10 -4.61
N VAL A 213 -20.39 -13.04 -4.11
CA VAL A 213 -20.76 -14.47 -4.15
C VAL A 213 -21.66 -14.76 -2.96
N LYS A 214 -22.98 -14.68 -3.19
CA LYS A 214 -24.00 -15.27 -2.31
C LYS A 214 -24.11 -16.76 -2.55
#